data_AF-A0A0N9MPH7-F1
#
_entry.id   AF-A0A0N9MPH7-F1
#
_cell.length_a   1.000
_cell.length_b   1.000
_cell.length_c   1.000
_cell.angle_alpha   90.00
_cell.angle_beta   90.00
_cell.angle_gamma   90.00
#
_symmetry.space_group_name_H-M   'P 1'
#
loop_
_entity.id
_entity.type
_entity.pdbx_description
1 polymer ?
#
loop_
_entity_poly.entity_id
_entity_poly.type
_entity_poly.pdbx_seq_one_letter_code
_entity_poly.pdbx_strand_id
1 'polypeptide(L)'
;MNNGVKEVRTAVKLPLRIGFAAAGIALSTVESVVNVARLTTESVESEVNSMLGIHDGSEVATVRAPLTILSQVADLLSPDRPFGRILANGGPLDRLIQPGGVIDRLTAPDGLLEKLTERGGLLDQMTDENGILMRVASKDGPLDRLTRPGGVVDQFTENEGILERLTSEGGVVDKLTAPNGVLEKLSQPGGVLDRAASDEGLLDQLLGADGALEKLIGDGGPLDKFTELSETLASLPPNLAAMQETVDHLNEVVELLNASVAPIGGLADRLPKRLTRAGNGYGTSAAAPRPQLPGDTSDAASRYPGRQ
;
A
#
# COMPACT_ATOMS: atom_id res chain seq x y z
N MET A 1 -16.74 -62.40 72.42
CA MET A 1 -16.12 -62.47 71.08
C MET A 1 -17.24 -62.21 70.06
N ASN A 2 -17.14 -61.46 68.96
CA ASN A 2 -16.02 -60.87 68.25
C ASN A 2 -16.56 -59.84 67.20
N ASN A 3 -15.87 -58.70 67.08
CA ASN A 3 -15.50 -57.86 65.92
C ASN A 3 -16.30 -57.76 64.58
N GLY A 4 -16.27 -56.54 64.02
CA GLY A 4 -15.90 -56.24 62.62
C GLY A 4 -17.07 -55.99 61.65
N VAL A 5 -17.46 -54.75 61.28
CA VAL A 5 -16.85 -53.79 60.33
C VAL A 5 -16.84 -54.24 58.85
N LYS A 6 -17.80 -53.64 58.10
CA LYS A 6 -17.79 -53.01 56.76
C LYS A 6 -17.17 -53.67 55.49
N GLU A 7 -17.86 -53.32 54.39
CA GLU A 7 -17.51 -53.38 52.95
C GLU A 7 -17.58 -54.78 52.30
N VAL A 8 -18.09 -54.96 51.08
CA VAL A 8 -17.54 -54.49 49.80
C VAL A 8 -18.61 -54.58 48.68
N ARG A 9 -18.70 -53.52 47.87
CA ARG A 9 -18.80 -53.42 46.38
C ARG A 9 -19.40 -54.63 45.62
N THR A 10 -20.15 -54.48 44.53
CA THR A 10 -19.63 -54.00 43.22
C THR A 10 -20.75 -54.07 42.17
N ALA A 11 -20.83 -53.09 41.27
CA ALA A 11 -21.14 -53.34 39.85
C ALA A 11 -20.56 -52.20 39.00
N VAL A 12 -19.68 -52.57 38.07
CA VAL A 12 -18.83 -51.75 37.20
C VAL A 12 -19.31 -51.88 35.74
N LYS A 13 -19.08 -50.86 34.91
CA LYS A 13 -18.77 -50.95 33.45
C LYS A 13 -18.42 -49.54 32.91
N LEU A 14 -17.18 -49.05 33.03
CA LEU A 14 -15.95 -49.13 32.18
C LEU A 14 -15.96 -48.29 30.88
N PRO A 15 -15.00 -47.36 30.67
CA PRO A 15 -14.65 -46.80 29.37
C PRO A 15 -13.39 -47.45 28.78
N LEU A 16 -13.39 -47.65 27.45
CA LEU A 16 -12.31 -48.23 26.65
C LEU A 16 -11.09 -47.29 26.53
N ARG A 17 -9.89 -47.86 26.66
CA ARG A 17 -8.61 -47.26 26.25
C ARG A 17 -7.92 -48.18 25.24
N ILE A 18 -7.37 -47.58 24.18
CA ILE A 18 -6.29 -48.07 23.30
C ILE A 18 -5.51 -46.78 22.94
N GLY A 19 -4.22 -46.54 23.10
CA GLY A 19 -3.05 -47.37 23.38
C GLY A 19 -2.05 -47.19 22.22
N PHE A 20 -0.93 -46.47 22.41
CA PHE A 20 0.39 -46.80 21.85
C PHE A 20 1.50 -45.97 22.50
N ALA A 21 2.56 -46.68 22.91
CA ALA A 21 3.79 -46.19 23.50
C ALA A 21 4.95 -46.62 22.60
N ALA A 22 5.98 -45.78 22.43
CA ALA A 22 7.42 -46.13 22.43
C ALA A 22 8.29 -44.99 21.87
N ALA A 23 9.00 -44.27 22.75
CA ALA A 23 10.46 -44.11 22.73
C ALA A 23 10.93 -42.96 23.66
N GLY A 24 11.64 -43.32 24.73
CA GLY A 24 12.88 -42.65 25.14
C GLY A 24 12.81 -41.28 25.84
N ILE A 25 12.51 -41.28 27.15
CA ILE A 25 13.12 -40.49 28.24
C ILE A 25 13.62 -39.07 27.91
N ALA A 26 12.88 -38.06 28.38
CA ALA A 26 13.32 -37.16 29.47
C ALA A 26 12.30 -36.03 29.66
N LEU A 27 11.39 -36.13 30.64
CA LEU A 27 10.69 -34.94 31.15
C LEU A 27 10.18 -35.21 32.58
N SER A 28 11.09 -35.12 33.56
CA SER A 28 10.73 -35.09 34.98
C SER A 28 10.45 -33.67 35.49
N THR A 29 9.94 -32.77 34.64
CA THR A 29 9.76 -31.34 34.98
C THR A 29 8.51 -30.72 34.34
N VAL A 30 7.34 -31.36 34.48
CA VAL A 30 6.05 -30.70 34.13
C VAL A 30 4.99 -30.87 35.23
N GLU A 31 5.34 -31.29 36.45
CA GLU A 31 4.36 -31.39 37.55
C GLU A 31 4.15 -30.09 38.35
N SER A 32 4.85 -29.00 38.03
CA SER A 32 4.64 -27.70 38.70
C SER A 32 3.69 -26.73 37.98
N VAL A 33 3.16 -27.07 36.80
CA VAL A 33 2.25 -26.17 36.06
C VAL A 33 0.78 -26.57 36.20
N VAL A 34 0.48 -27.85 36.49
CA VAL A 34 -0.92 -28.32 36.60
C VAL A 34 -1.56 -27.99 37.96
N ASN A 35 -0.78 -27.71 39.00
CA ASN A 35 -1.33 -27.29 40.30
C ASN A 35 -1.68 -25.80 40.39
N VAL A 36 -1.24 -24.96 39.45
CA VAL A 36 -1.63 -23.54 39.40
C VAL A 36 -2.96 -23.35 38.64
N ALA A 37 -3.31 -24.26 37.73
CA ALA A 37 -4.59 -24.23 37.02
C ALA A 37 -5.78 -24.73 37.86
N ARG A 38 -5.54 -25.37 39.01
CA ARG A 38 -6.60 -25.80 39.95
C ARG A 38 -6.84 -24.84 41.11
N LEU A 39 -6.02 -23.80 41.23
CA LEU A 39 -6.10 -22.77 42.29
C LEU A 39 -6.50 -21.42 41.68
N THR A 40 -7.59 -21.38 40.92
CA THR A 40 -8.29 -20.13 40.54
C THR A 40 -9.74 -20.35 40.09
N THR A 41 -10.26 -21.58 40.10
CA THR A 41 -11.70 -21.81 39.83
C THR A 41 -12.59 -21.20 40.92
N GLU A 42 -12.09 -20.98 42.14
CA GLU A 42 -12.84 -20.27 43.19
C GLU A 42 -12.74 -18.74 43.11
N SER A 43 -11.74 -18.17 42.39
CA SER A 43 -11.56 -16.70 42.33
C SER A 43 -12.23 -16.06 41.12
N VAL A 44 -12.26 -16.74 39.96
CA VAL A 44 -12.93 -16.20 38.77
C VAL A 44 -14.44 -16.22 38.93
N GLU A 45 -15.02 -17.24 39.56
CA GLU A 45 -16.45 -17.27 39.84
C GLU A 45 -16.86 -16.22 40.89
N SER A 46 -16.00 -15.94 41.88
CA SER A 46 -16.22 -14.93 42.92
C SER A 46 -16.05 -13.50 42.41
N GLU A 47 -15.07 -13.25 41.54
CA GLU A 47 -14.81 -11.92 40.98
C GLU A 47 -15.82 -11.57 39.87
N VAL A 48 -16.24 -12.56 39.08
CA VAL A 48 -17.37 -12.41 38.14
C VAL A 48 -18.68 -12.22 38.91
N ASN A 49 -18.96 -12.98 39.98
CA ASN A 49 -20.18 -12.76 40.81
C ASN A 49 -20.16 -11.43 41.57
N SER A 50 -18.98 -10.95 42.00
CA SER A 50 -18.81 -9.68 42.70
C SER A 50 -18.91 -8.48 41.75
N MET A 51 -18.40 -8.59 40.51
CA MET A 51 -18.64 -7.59 39.46
C MET A 51 -20.08 -7.61 38.91
N LEU A 52 -20.78 -8.75 38.99
CA LEU A 52 -22.21 -8.89 38.62
C LEU A 52 -23.18 -8.66 39.80
N GLY A 53 -22.70 -8.29 40.99
CA GLY A 53 -23.52 -7.87 42.13
C GLY A 53 -24.42 -8.94 42.74
N ILE A 54 -24.10 -10.24 42.58
CA ILE A 54 -24.90 -11.33 43.14
C ILE A 54 -24.42 -11.61 44.56
N HIS A 55 -24.96 -10.85 45.53
CA HIS A 55 -24.82 -11.19 46.95
C HIS A 55 -25.90 -12.22 47.34
N ASP A 56 -25.45 -13.16 48.17
CA ASP A 56 -26.03 -14.44 48.54
C ASP A 56 -27.55 -14.50 48.84
N GLY A 57 -28.15 -15.66 48.55
CA GLY A 57 -29.41 -16.09 49.15
C GLY A 57 -30.69 -16.03 48.30
N SER A 58 -30.77 -16.76 47.18
CA SER A 58 -32.05 -17.24 46.65
C SER A 58 -31.84 -18.29 45.55
N GLU A 59 -32.62 -19.39 45.55
CA GLU A 59 -32.80 -20.32 44.40
C GLU A 59 -33.20 -19.60 43.09
N VAL A 60 -33.45 -18.30 43.13
CA VAL A 60 -33.73 -17.39 42.02
C VAL A 60 -32.46 -16.92 41.28
N ALA A 61 -31.25 -17.05 41.86
CA ALA A 61 -29.99 -16.62 41.22
C ALA A 61 -29.57 -17.51 40.05
N THR A 62 -29.82 -18.82 40.13
CA THR A 62 -29.54 -19.77 39.04
C THR A 62 -30.43 -19.53 37.80
N VAL A 63 -31.60 -18.91 38.00
CA VAL A 63 -32.51 -18.49 36.93
C VAL A 63 -32.19 -17.08 36.44
N ARG A 64 -31.63 -16.22 37.31
CA ARG A 64 -31.26 -14.83 36.97
C ARG A 64 -29.92 -14.69 36.28
N ALA A 65 -28.91 -15.51 36.57
CA ALA A 65 -27.62 -15.44 35.88
C ALA A 65 -27.75 -15.59 34.35
N PRO A 66 -28.56 -16.54 33.82
CA PRO A 66 -28.88 -16.59 32.40
C PRO A 66 -29.60 -15.33 31.90
N LEU A 67 -30.53 -14.76 32.69
CA LEU A 67 -31.26 -13.54 32.31
C LEU A 67 -30.35 -12.30 32.30
N THR A 68 -29.37 -12.23 33.20
CA THR A 68 -28.39 -11.15 33.24
C THR A 68 -27.45 -11.24 32.04
N ILE A 69 -26.97 -12.43 31.69
CA ILE A 69 -26.18 -12.66 30.47
C ILE A 69 -27.00 -12.29 29.23
N LEU A 70 -28.27 -12.69 29.17
CA LEU A 70 -29.17 -12.32 28.08
C LEU A 70 -29.41 -10.81 28.01
N SER A 71 -29.53 -10.12 29.15
CA SER A 71 -29.69 -8.66 29.20
C SER A 71 -28.43 -7.92 28.75
N GLN A 72 -27.25 -8.46 29.05
CA GLN A 72 -25.97 -7.89 28.65
C GLN A 72 -25.70 -8.14 27.16
N VAL A 73 -26.06 -9.32 26.65
CA VAL A 73 -26.03 -9.62 25.20
C VAL A 73 -27.03 -8.72 24.46
N ALA A 74 -28.23 -8.51 25.02
CA ALA A 74 -29.22 -7.59 24.45
C ALA A 74 -28.72 -6.13 24.45
N ASP A 75 -28.03 -5.69 25.51
CA ASP A 75 -27.41 -4.37 25.53
C ASP A 75 -26.33 -4.26 24.43
N LEU A 76 -25.47 -5.26 24.27
CA LEU A 76 -24.45 -5.27 23.21
C LEU A 76 -25.04 -5.25 21.79
N LEU A 77 -26.15 -5.94 21.57
CA LEU A 77 -26.88 -5.98 20.31
C LEU A 77 -27.80 -4.76 20.09
N SER A 78 -27.85 -3.82 21.04
CA SER A 78 -28.70 -2.63 20.92
C SER A 78 -28.24 -1.74 19.75
N PRO A 79 -29.16 -1.13 18.98
CA PRO A 79 -28.85 -0.45 17.72
C PRO A 79 -27.81 0.67 17.80
N ASP A 80 -27.67 1.31 18.97
CA ASP A 80 -26.73 2.41 19.20
C ASP A 80 -25.32 1.92 19.63
N ARG A 81 -25.19 0.64 19.99
CA ARG A 81 -23.92 0.01 20.34
C ARG A 81 -23.15 -0.44 19.10
N PRO A 82 -21.84 -0.70 19.20
CA PRO A 82 -21.01 -1.05 18.04
C PRO A 82 -21.53 -2.29 17.29
N PHE A 83 -21.88 -3.36 18.01
CA PHE A 83 -22.41 -4.58 17.40
C PHE A 83 -23.80 -4.36 16.80
N GLY A 84 -24.69 -3.64 17.49
CA GLY A 84 -25.99 -3.27 16.92
C GLY A 84 -25.90 -2.42 15.66
N ARG A 85 -24.94 -1.48 15.56
CA ARG A 85 -24.69 -0.70 14.33
C ARG A 85 -24.11 -1.54 13.19
N ILE A 86 -23.27 -2.53 13.51
CA ILE A 86 -22.72 -3.46 12.52
C ILE A 86 -23.81 -4.36 11.94
N LEU A 87 -24.72 -4.84 12.81
CA LEU A 87 -25.82 -5.75 12.50
C LEU A 87 -27.11 -5.05 12.02
N ALA A 88 -27.20 -3.73 12.15
CA ALA A 88 -28.35 -2.97 11.69
C ALA A 88 -28.56 -3.10 10.17
N ASN A 89 -29.81 -2.99 9.72
CA ASN A 89 -30.13 -2.92 8.29
C ASN A 89 -29.44 -1.71 7.65
N GLY A 90 -28.76 -1.92 6.52
CA GLY A 90 -27.88 -0.94 5.87
C GLY A 90 -26.51 -0.76 6.55
N GLY A 91 -26.26 -1.49 7.65
CA GLY A 91 -24.99 -1.52 8.36
C GLY A 91 -23.87 -2.14 7.52
N PRO A 92 -22.61 -2.04 7.96
CA PRO A 92 -21.47 -2.64 7.27
C PRO A 92 -21.63 -4.15 7.03
N LEU A 93 -22.13 -4.91 8.02
CA LEU A 93 -22.29 -6.36 7.86
C LEU A 93 -23.43 -6.70 6.90
N ASP A 94 -24.55 -5.99 7.01
CA ASP A 94 -25.66 -6.14 6.07
C ASP A 94 -25.21 -5.86 4.63
N ARG A 95 -24.37 -4.84 4.42
CA ARG A 95 -23.78 -4.54 3.10
C ARG A 95 -22.79 -5.59 2.57
N LEU A 96 -22.11 -6.31 3.47
CA LEU A 96 -21.20 -7.40 3.10
C LEU A 96 -21.98 -8.64 2.67
N ILE A 97 -23.05 -8.99 3.38
CA ILE A 97 -23.80 -10.26 3.24
C ILE A 97 -25.01 -10.14 2.30
N GLN A 98 -25.54 -8.92 2.08
CA GLN A 98 -26.65 -8.72 1.16
C GLN A 98 -26.34 -9.28 -0.24
N PRO A 99 -27.36 -9.76 -0.97
CA PRO A 99 -27.20 -10.19 -2.36
C PRO A 99 -26.55 -9.10 -3.23
N GLY A 100 -25.51 -9.44 -3.99
CA GLY A 100 -24.70 -8.49 -4.76
C GLY A 100 -23.71 -7.65 -3.93
N GLY A 101 -23.62 -7.93 -2.63
CA GLY A 101 -22.67 -7.33 -1.69
C GLY A 101 -21.23 -7.79 -1.91
N VAL A 102 -20.33 -7.35 -1.04
CA VAL A 102 -18.87 -7.61 -1.20
C VAL A 102 -18.57 -9.11 -1.11
N ILE A 103 -19.16 -9.83 -0.17
CA ILE A 103 -18.93 -11.27 -0.04
C ILE A 103 -19.42 -11.98 -1.29
N ASP A 104 -20.63 -11.68 -1.75
CA ASP A 104 -21.21 -12.29 -2.95
C ASP A 104 -20.33 -12.06 -4.20
N ARG A 105 -19.75 -10.86 -4.38
CA ARG A 105 -18.81 -10.58 -5.49
C ARG A 105 -17.45 -11.27 -5.34
N LEU A 106 -16.98 -11.42 -4.10
CA LEU A 106 -15.72 -12.09 -3.81
C LEU A 106 -15.83 -13.61 -4.01
N THR A 107 -16.97 -14.19 -3.62
CA THR A 107 -17.27 -15.63 -3.69
C THR A 107 -18.04 -16.05 -4.93
N ALA A 108 -18.40 -15.11 -5.81
CA ALA A 108 -19.03 -15.41 -7.08
C ALA A 108 -18.14 -16.33 -7.94
N PRO A 109 -18.74 -17.14 -8.83
CA PRO A 109 -17.98 -17.85 -9.86
C PRO A 109 -17.13 -16.87 -10.69
N ASP A 110 -15.87 -17.21 -10.92
CA ASP A 110 -14.84 -16.34 -11.52
C ASP A 110 -14.55 -15.05 -10.73
N GLY A 111 -14.93 -15.03 -9.45
CA GLY A 111 -14.70 -13.94 -8.51
C GLY A 111 -13.24 -13.82 -8.08
N LEU A 112 -12.93 -12.79 -7.30
CA LEU A 112 -11.56 -12.53 -6.86
C LEU A 112 -11.02 -13.63 -5.94
N LEU A 113 -11.84 -14.19 -5.03
CA LEU A 113 -11.34 -15.26 -4.16
C LEU A 113 -11.06 -16.53 -4.94
N GLU A 114 -11.90 -16.87 -5.92
CA GLU A 114 -11.66 -18.02 -6.79
C GLU A 114 -10.37 -17.81 -7.60
N LYS A 115 -10.18 -16.67 -8.27
CA LYS A 115 -8.94 -16.35 -9.01
C LYS A 115 -7.67 -16.29 -8.16
N LEU A 116 -7.81 -15.89 -6.89
CA LEU A 116 -6.68 -15.89 -5.96
C LEU A 116 -6.32 -17.30 -5.50
N THR A 117 -7.31 -18.16 -5.26
CA THR A 117 -7.14 -19.48 -4.63
C THR A 117 -7.18 -20.66 -5.60
N GLU A 118 -7.54 -20.43 -6.85
CA GLU A 118 -7.51 -21.44 -7.92
C GLU A 118 -6.08 -21.91 -8.17
N ARG A 119 -5.95 -23.10 -8.76
CA ARG A 119 -4.64 -23.61 -9.20
C ARG A 119 -4.07 -22.72 -10.28
N GLY A 120 -2.85 -22.25 -10.09
CA GLY A 120 -2.21 -21.24 -10.93
C GLY A 120 -2.65 -19.81 -10.62
N GLY A 121 -3.53 -19.59 -9.63
CA GLY A 121 -3.90 -18.28 -9.11
C GLY A 121 -2.77 -17.63 -8.31
N LEU A 122 -2.94 -16.36 -7.89
CA LEU A 122 -1.84 -15.62 -7.25
C LEU A 122 -1.38 -16.23 -5.92
N LEU A 123 -2.30 -16.74 -5.08
CA LEU A 123 -1.88 -17.39 -3.83
C LEU A 123 -1.14 -18.69 -4.13
N ASP A 124 -1.66 -19.51 -5.05
CA ASP A 124 -1.03 -20.76 -5.46
C ASP A 124 0.39 -20.51 -5.99
N GLN A 125 0.58 -19.51 -6.86
CA GLN A 125 1.90 -19.09 -7.37
C GLN A 125 2.83 -18.56 -6.27
N MET A 126 2.29 -17.83 -5.28
CA MET A 126 3.09 -17.29 -4.18
C MET A 126 3.52 -18.38 -3.19
N THR A 127 2.67 -19.40 -2.97
CA THR A 127 2.91 -20.53 -2.07
C THR A 127 3.54 -21.74 -2.75
N ASP A 128 3.67 -21.73 -4.07
CA ASP A 128 4.41 -22.75 -4.81
C ASP A 128 5.88 -22.82 -4.36
N GLU A 129 6.55 -23.95 -4.59
CA GLU A 129 7.94 -24.20 -4.17
C GLU A 129 8.91 -23.11 -4.67
N ASN A 130 8.64 -22.55 -5.85
CA ASN A 130 9.44 -21.47 -6.44
C ASN A 130 8.87 -20.06 -6.18
N GLY A 131 7.73 -20.00 -5.49
CA GLY A 131 6.97 -18.80 -5.16
C GLY A 131 7.73 -17.87 -4.22
N ILE A 132 7.28 -16.61 -4.19
CA ILE A 132 7.95 -15.56 -3.41
C ILE A 132 7.86 -15.87 -1.91
N LEU A 133 6.72 -16.38 -1.42
CA LEU A 133 6.57 -16.69 0.01
C LEU A 133 7.49 -17.84 0.41
N MET A 134 7.56 -18.90 -0.40
CA MET A 134 8.46 -20.02 -0.14
C MET A 134 9.93 -19.60 -0.20
N ARG A 135 10.34 -18.72 -1.12
CA ARG A 135 11.70 -18.18 -1.19
C ARG A 135 12.06 -17.24 -0.04
N VAL A 136 11.11 -16.43 0.42
CA VAL A 136 11.33 -15.52 1.55
C VAL A 136 11.46 -16.31 2.85
N ALA A 137 10.61 -17.32 3.03
CA ALA A 137 10.56 -18.19 4.20
C ALA A 137 11.50 -19.42 4.12
N SER A 138 12.21 -19.62 3.01
CA SER A 138 13.10 -20.76 2.85
C SER A 138 14.24 -20.70 3.87
N LYS A 139 14.81 -21.87 4.19
CA LYS A 139 16.07 -21.95 4.93
C LYS A 139 17.15 -21.13 4.22
N ASP A 140 17.91 -20.34 4.99
CA ASP A 140 18.87 -19.35 4.50
C ASP A 140 18.28 -18.22 3.63
N GLY A 141 16.95 -18.13 3.55
CA GLY A 141 16.21 -17.04 2.91
C GLY A 141 16.26 -15.74 3.72
N PRO A 142 15.75 -14.62 3.18
CA PRO A 142 15.72 -13.35 3.87
C PRO A 142 15.07 -13.40 5.25
N LEU A 143 13.91 -14.04 5.38
CA LEU A 143 13.21 -14.13 6.66
C LEU A 143 13.98 -14.99 7.65
N ASP A 144 14.46 -16.16 7.22
CA ASP A 144 15.28 -17.05 8.04
C ASP A 144 16.55 -16.36 8.54
N ARG A 145 17.29 -15.64 7.68
CA ARG A 145 18.48 -14.88 8.12
C ARG A 145 18.15 -13.73 9.07
N LEU A 146 16.98 -13.13 8.92
CA LEU A 146 16.52 -12.03 9.77
C LEU A 146 16.15 -12.54 11.17
N THR A 147 15.46 -13.68 11.25
CA THR A 147 14.87 -14.20 12.50
C THR A 147 15.64 -15.37 13.14
N ARG A 148 16.63 -15.96 12.47
CA ARG A 148 17.47 -17.00 13.07
C ARG A 148 18.22 -16.46 14.30
N PRO A 149 18.63 -17.34 15.23
CA PRO A 149 19.55 -16.96 16.29
C PRO A 149 20.83 -16.34 15.74
N GLY A 150 21.24 -15.21 16.31
CA GLY A 150 22.33 -14.34 15.83
C GLY A 150 21.99 -13.54 14.56
N GLY A 151 20.75 -13.61 14.07
CA GLY A 151 20.24 -12.81 12.96
C GLY A 151 20.04 -11.34 13.34
N VAL A 152 19.55 -10.52 12.41
CA VAL A 152 19.41 -9.07 12.64
C VAL A 152 18.39 -8.79 13.74
N VAL A 153 17.23 -9.47 13.76
CA VAL A 153 16.24 -9.26 14.82
C VAL A 153 16.86 -9.57 16.17
N ASP A 154 17.53 -10.71 16.28
CA ASP A 154 18.21 -11.14 17.51
C ASP A 154 19.26 -10.11 17.95
N GLN A 155 20.15 -9.66 17.06
CA GLN A 155 21.16 -8.64 17.38
C GLN A 155 20.56 -7.29 17.83
N PHE A 156 19.36 -6.95 17.38
CA PHE A 156 18.67 -5.74 17.80
C PHE A 156 17.96 -5.92 19.15
N THR A 157 17.36 -7.08 19.41
CA THR A 157 16.47 -7.32 20.56
C THR A 157 17.10 -8.11 21.71
N GLU A 158 18.23 -8.78 21.50
CA GLU A 158 18.94 -9.52 22.55
C GLU A 158 19.47 -8.58 23.64
N ASN A 159 19.74 -9.13 24.83
CA ASN A 159 20.41 -8.42 25.90
C ASN A 159 21.78 -7.90 25.43
N GLU A 160 22.08 -6.64 25.72
CA GLU A 160 23.25 -5.91 25.18
C GLU A 160 23.22 -5.74 23.64
N GLY A 161 22.08 -6.02 23.01
CA GLY A 161 21.82 -5.76 21.60
C GLY A 161 21.81 -4.26 21.28
N ILE A 162 21.61 -3.96 20.00
CA ILE A 162 21.68 -2.57 19.51
C ILE A 162 20.64 -1.68 20.19
N LEU A 163 19.40 -2.15 20.35
CA LEU A 163 18.35 -1.35 21.00
C LEU A 163 18.70 -1.09 22.45
N GLU A 164 19.07 -2.13 23.20
CA GLU A 164 19.44 -2.00 24.61
C GLU A 164 20.59 -1.01 24.78
N ARG A 165 21.66 -1.10 23.97
CA ARG A 165 22.80 -0.16 24.04
C ARG A 165 22.45 1.29 23.65
N LEU A 166 21.45 1.48 22.79
CA LEU A 166 20.98 2.80 22.41
C LEU A 166 20.11 3.42 23.51
N THR A 167 19.29 2.61 24.19
CA THR A 167 18.31 3.04 25.19
C THR A 167 18.78 2.92 26.64
N SER A 168 19.86 2.19 26.90
CA SER A 168 20.46 2.04 28.23
C SER A 168 20.98 3.38 28.75
N GLU A 169 21.18 3.48 30.07
CA GLU A 169 21.81 4.64 30.70
C GLU A 169 23.18 4.95 30.06
N GLY A 170 23.37 6.20 29.63
CA GLY A 170 24.56 6.64 28.88
C GLY A 170 24.57 6.24 27.40
N GLY A 171 23.51 5.58 26.90
CA GLY A 171 23.26 5.30 25.50
C GLY A 171 22.99 6.57 24.68
N VAL A 172 22.88 6.42 23.36
CA VAL A 172 22.64 7.57 22.47
C VAL A 172 21.26 8.18 22.71
N VAL A 173 20.22 7.34 22.80
CA VAL A 173 18.85 7.80 23.04
C VAL A 173 18.76 8.44 24.42
N ASP A 174 19.34 7.81 25.43
CA ASP A 174 19.40 8.35 26.79
C ASP A 174 20.08 9.73 26.81
N LYS A 175 21.28 9.89 26.23
CA LYS A 175 21.96 11.19 26.17
C LYS A 175 21.22 12.27 25.37
N LEU A 176 20.51 11.88 24.32
CA LEU A 176 19.73 12.80 23.49
C LEU A 176 18.47 13.28 24.23
N THR A 177 17.85 12.41 25.01
CA THR A 177 16.58 12.65 25.73
C THR A 177 16.76 13.05 27.20
N ALA A 178 17.97 12.92 27.75
CA ALA A 178 18.30 13.30 29.11
C ALA A 178 18.06 14.79 29.38
N PRO A 179 17.88 15.20 30.65
CA PRO A 179 17.77 16.60 31.03
C PRO A 179 18.96 17.44 30.55
N ASN A 180 18.70 18.57 29.91
CA ASN A 180 19.66 19.42 29.19
C ASN A 180 20.38 18.71 28.03
N GLY A 181 19.81 17.61 27.56
CA GLY A 181 20.24 16.86 26.38
C GLY A 181 20.03 17.66 25.09
N VAL A 182 20.48 17.09 23.98
CA VAL A 182 20.39 17.78 22.68
C VAL A 182 18.93 17.99 22.30
N LEU A 183 18.07 16.97 22.42
CA LEU A 183 16.66 17.11 22.00
C LEU A 183 15.92 18.14 22.84
N GLU A 184 16.15 18.17 24.15
CA GLU A 184 15.57 19.19 25.02
C GLU A 184 16.06 20.59 24.64
N LYS A 185 17.36 20.79 24.39
CA LYS A 185 17.88 22.10 23.94
C LYS A 185 17.37 22.54 22.58
N LEU A 186 17.10 21.60 21.69
CA LEU A 186 16.52 21.90 20.38
C LEU A 186 15.02 22.23 20.50
N SER A 187 14.31 21.57 21.42
CA SER A 187 12.86 21.69 21.62
C SER A 187 12.43 22.69 22.70
N GLN A 188 13.34 23.19 23.53
CA GLN A 188 13.05 24.19 24.56
C GLN A 188 12.53 25.49 23.91
N PRO A 189 11.82 26.33 24.66
CA PRO A 189 11.39 27.65 24.17
C PRO A 189 12.56 28.47 23.60
N GLY A 190 12.42 28.98 22.38
CA GLY A 190 13.46 29.67 21.61
C GLY A 190 14.52 28.76 20.97
N GLY A 191 14.42 27.44 21.19
CA GLY A 191 15.22 26.40 20.54
C GLY A 191 14.99 26.36 19.03
N VAL A 192 15.76 25.55 18.31
CA VAL A 192 15.64 25.48 16.84
C VAL A 192 14.35 24.81 16.39
N LEU A 193 13.88 23.78 17.10
CA LEU A 193 12.63 23.09 16.78
C LEU A 193 11.44 23.96 17.17
N ASP A 194 11.50 24.63 18.31
CA ASP A 194 10.48 25.59 18.75
C ASP A 194 10.31 26.74 17.74
N ARG A 195 11.42 27.36 17.29
CA ARG A 195 11.38 28.41 16.25
C ARG A 195 11.03 27.88 14.86
N ALA A 196 11.33 26.63 14.56
CA ALA A 196 10.92 26.02 13.30
C ALA A 196 9.43 25.72 13.30
N ALA A 197 8.86 25.32 14.45
CA ALA A 197 7.46 24.95 14.62
C ALA A 197 6.54 26.11 15.01
N SER A 198 7.08 27.27 15.36
CA SER A 198 6.29 28.46 15.69
C SER A 198 5.45 28.93 14.51
N ASP A 199 4.43 29.73 14.79
CA ASP A 199 3.68 30.45 13.76
C ASP A 199 4.64 31.27 12.88
N GLU A 200 4.51 31.17 11.56
CA GLU A 200 5.45 31.72 10.56
C GLU A 200 6.87 31.11 10.58
N GLY A 201 7.09 30.04 11.34
CA GLY A 201 8.32 29.26 11.37
C GLY A 201 8.55 28.44 10.10
N LEU A 202 9.72 27.81 9.96
CA LEU A 202 10.05 27.03 8.76
C LEU A 202 9.10 25.85 8.53
N LEU A 203 8.69 25.15 9.58
CA LEU A 203 7.76 24.04 9.48
C LEU A 203 6.35 24.54 9.16
N ASP A 204 5.93 25.68 9.70
CA ASP A 204 4.65 26.30 9.35
C ASP A 204 4.64 26.79 7.89
N GLN A 205 5.71 27.43 7.43
CA GLN A 205 5.86 27.83 6.03
C GLN A 205 5.91 26.64 5.04
N LEU A 206 6.37 25.47 5.49
CA LEU A 206 6.43 24.26 4.66
C LEU A 206 5.14 23.43 4.72
N LEU A 207 4.63 23.16 5.92
CA LEU A 207 3.57 22.19 6.23
C LEU A 207 2.28 22.83 6.74
N GLY A 208 2.29 24.11 7.12
CA GLY A 208 1.14 24.82 7.65
C GLY A 208 0.04 25.02 6.62
N ALA A 209 -1.09 25.58 7.07
CA ALA A 209 -2.16 25.99 6.18
C ALA A 209 -1.62 27.09 5.26
N ASP A 210 -1.66 26.86 3.95
CA ASP A 210 -0.98 27.66 2.91
C ASP A 210 0.55 27.52 2.85
N GLY A 211 1.10 26.47 3.46
CA GLY A 211 2.51 26.11 3.34
C GLY A 211 2.92 25.73 1.92
N ALA A 212 4.23 25.69 1.67
CA ALA A 212 4.79 25.34 0.37
C ALA A 212 4.35 23.94 -0.10
N LEU A 213 4.22 22.97 0.81
CA LEU A 213 3.77 21.62 0.48
C LEU A 213 2.28 21.58 0.16
N GLU A 214 1.46 22.29 0.92
CA GLU A 214 0.02 22.40 0.65
C GLU A 214 -0.21 23.04 -0.72
N LYS A 215 0.49 24.11 -1.06
CA LYS A 215 0.43 24.74 -2.39
C LYS A 215 0.97 23.86 -3.51
N LEU A 216 1.90 22.96 -3.18
CA LEU A 216 2.52 22.07 -4.15
C LEU A 216 1.57 20.92 -4.54
N ILE A 217 0.88 20.35 -3.56
CA ILE A 217 0.03 19.15 -3.68
C ILE A 217 -1.46 19.50 -3.83
N GLY A 218 -1.88 20.69 -3.41
CA GLY A 218 -3.26 21.14 -3.48
C GLY A 218 -3.78 21.33 -4.90
N ASP A 219 -5.10 21.34 -5.04
CA ASP A 219 -5.81 21.38 -6.31
C ASP A 219 -5.37 22.57 -7.20
N GLY A 220 -4.97 22.26 -8.44
CA GLY A 220 -4.44 23.25 -9.40
C GLY A 220 -3.01 23.71 -9.07
N GLY A 221 -2.35 23.01 -8.16
CA GLY A 221 -0.96 23.21 -7.79
C GLY A 221 0.03 22.83 -8.89
N PRO A 222 1.33 23.09 -8.71
CA PRO A 222 2.37 22.71 -9.66
C PRO A 222 2.43 21.21 -9.96
N LEU A 223 2.12 20.34 -8.98
CA LEU A 223 2.12 18.89 -9.22
C LEU A 223 0.96 18.44 -10.11
N ASP A 224 -0.22 19.04 -9.96
CA ASP A 224 -1.35 18.77 -10.84
C ASP A 224 -1.04 19.18 -12.27
N LYS A 225 -0.46 20.38 -12.45
CA LYS A 225 -0.02 20.86 -13.77
C LYS A 225 1.02 19.94 -14.40
N PHE A 226 1.95 19.41 -13.60
CA PHE A 226 2.92 18.43 -14.10
C PHE A 226 2.24 17.13 -14.54
N THR A 227 1.23 16.69 -13.79
CA THR A 227 0.44 15.49 -14.13
C THR A 227 -0.37 15.69 -15.41
N GLU A 228 -1.04 16.84 -15.57
CA GLU A 228 -1.76 17.21 -16.80
C GLU A 228 -0.82 17.27 -18.03
N LEU A 229 0.37 17.84 -17.86
CA LEU A 229 1.38 17.88 -18.91
C LEU A 229 1.90 16.48 -19.24
N SER A 230 2.11 15.62 -18.24
CA SER A 230 2.52 14.24 -18.45
C SER A 230 1.46 13.44 -19.22
N GLU A 231 0.18 13.64 -18.90
CA GLU A 231 -0.93 13.00 -19.63
C GLU A 231 -1.00 13.51 -21.08
N THR A 232 -0.82 14.81 -21.28
CA THR A 232 -0.73 15.40 -22.61
C THR A 232 0.42 14.77 -23.40
N LEU A 233 1.61 14.67 -22.81
CA LEU A 233 2.78 14.02 -23.43
C LEU A 233 2.55 12.53 -23.69
N ALA A 234 1.83 11.81 -22.82
CA ALA A 234 1.47 10.41 -23.04
C ALA A 234 0.47 10.23 -24.20
N SER A 235 -0.36 11.23 -24.49
CA SER A 235 -1.31 11.23 -25.60
C SER A 235 -0.69 11.61 -26.97
N LEU A 236 0.53 12.18 -26.99
CA LEU A 236 1.20 12.58 -28.22
C LEU A 236 1.57 11.40 -29.13
N PRO A 237 2.20 10.31 -28.65
CA PRO A 237 2.60 9.18 -29.49
C PRO A 237 1.47 8.55 -30.32
N PRO A 238 0.29 8.21 -29.77
CA PRO A 238 -0.79 7.66 -30.59
C PRO A 238 -1.33 8.67 -31.62
N ASN A 239 -1.39 9.96 -31.27
CA ASN A 239 -1.80 11.00 -32.22
C ASN A 239 -0.80 11.17 -33.37
N LEU A 240 0.51 11.12 -33.08
CA LEU A 240 1.55 11.15 -34.12
C LEU A 240 1.51 9.90 -35.01
N ALA A 241 1.21 8.72 -34.44
CA ALA A 241 1.04 7.49 -35.22
C ALA A 241 -0.16 7.59 -36.19
N ALA A 242 -1.29 8.12 -35.73
CA ALA A 242 -2.45 8.36 -36.59
C ALA A 242 -2.15 9.36 -37.72
N MET A 243 -1.37 10.42 -37.44
CA MET A 243 -0.95 11.36 -38.48
C MET A 243 -0.03 10.72 -39.53
N GLN A 244 0.89 9.84 -39.12
CA GLN A 244 1.74 9.09 -40.06
C GLN A 244 0.89 8.22 -41.00
N GLU A 245 -0.11 7.51 -40.48
CA GLU A 245 -1.03 6.71 -41.28
C GLU A 245 -1.80 7.57 -42.31
N THR A 246 -2.28 8.75 -41.90
CA THR A 246 -2.94 9.66 -42.85
C THR A 246 -2.01 10.17 -43.95
N VAL A 247 -0.73 10.41 -43.63
CA VAL A 247 0.28 10.84 -44.61
C VAL A 247 0.59 9.71 -45.58
N ASP A 248 0.73 8.48 -45.08
CA ASP A 248 0.96 7.30 -45.92
C ASP A 248 -0.20 7.07 -46.89
N HIS A 249 -1.44 7.21 -46.43
CA HIS A 249 -2.62 7.10 -47.28
C HIS A 249 -2.70 8.23 -48.33
N LEU A 250 -2.34 9.46 -47.97
CA LEU A 250 -2.29 10.57 -48.93
C LEU A 250 -1.22 10.32 -50.02
N ASN A 251 -0.06 9.78 -49.65
CA ASN A 251 0.99 9.43 -50.62
C ASN A 251 0.50 8.35 -51.60
N GLU A 252 -0.20 7.31 -51.11
CA GLU A 252 -0.79 6.27 -51.95
C GLU A 252 -1.83 6.85 -52.93
N VAL A 253 -2.71 7.74 -52.47
CA VAL A 253 -3.69 8.42 -53.33
C VAL A 253 -3.02 9.28 -54.39
N VAL A 254 -1.92 9.97 -54.04
CA VAL A 254 -1.14 10.78 -54.99
C VAL A 254 -0.45 9.90 -56.03
N GLU A 255 0.09 8.74 -55.63
CA GLU A 255 0.67 7.77 -56.56
C GLU A 255 -0.38 7.21 -57.53
N LEU A 256 -1.57 6.84 -57.04
CA LEU A 256 -2.68 6.38 -57.86
C LEU A 256 -3.19 7.47 -58.82
N LEU A 257 -3.24 8.72 -58.36
CA LEU A 257 -3.59 9.86 -59.19
C LEU A 257 -2.52 10.11 -60.26
N ASN A 258 -1.23 10.09 -59.91
CA ASN A 258 -0.13 10.23 -60.86
C ASN A 258 -0.13 9.11 -61.91
N ALA A 259 -0.38 7.86 -61.50
CA ALA A 259 -0.52 6.72 -62.40
C ALA A 259 -1.71 6.87 -63.37
N SER A 260 -2.80 7.50 -62.91
CA SER A 260 -4.01 7.75 -63.72
C SER A 260 -3.87 8.96 -64.66
N VAL A 261 -3.03 9.93 -64.30
CA VAL A 261 -2.78 11.15 -65.11
C VAL A 261 -1.63 10.94 -66.12
N ALA A 262 -0.72 9.99 -65.88
CA ALA A 262 0.35 9.65 -66.82
C ALA A 262 -0.13 9.32 -68.26
N PRO A 263 -1.25 8.58 -68.47
CA PRO A 263 -1.85 8.38 -69.79
C PRO A 263 -2.35 9.68 -70.46
N ILE A 264 -2.79 10.67 -69.68
CA ILE A 264 -3.32 11.95 -70.19
C ILE A 264 -2.17 12.89 -70.60
N GLY A 265 -1.05 12.87 -69.87
CA GLY A 265 0.17 13.56 -70.25
C GLY A 265 0.74 13.10 -71.60
N GLY A 266 0.68 11.79 -71.87
CA GLY A 266 1.07 11.22 -73.17
C GLY A 266 0.14 11.56 -74.34
N LEU A 267 -1.13 11.92 -74.07
CA LEU A 267 -2.08 12.40 -75.08
C LEU A 267 -1.82 13.86 -75.46
N ALA A 268 -1.33 14.69 -74.53
CA ALA A 268 -0.93 16.07 -74.82
C ALA A 268 0.31 16.13 -75.75
N ASP A 269 1.25 15.19 -75.60
CA ASP A 269 2.44 15.07 -76.48
C ASP A 269 2.10 14.50 -77.87
N ARG A 270 0.97 13.81 -78.02
CA ARG A 270 0.45 13.29 -79.30
C ARG A 270 -0.48 14.25 -80.03
N LEU A 271 -0.74 15.44 -79.46
CA LEU A 271 -1.49 16.47 -80.16
C LEU A 271 -0.65 17.01 -81.33
N PRO A 272 -1.15 17.02 -82.59
CA PRO A 272 -0.39 17.54 -83.71
C PRO A 272 0.02 19.00 -83.46
N LYS A 273 1.33 19.29 -83.55
CA LYS A 273 2.00 20.62 -83.45
C LYS A 273 1.53 21.67 -84.48
N ARG A 274 0.27 21.63 -84.91
CA ARG A 274 -0.33 22.56 -85.87
C ARG A 274 -0.99 23.78 -85.24
N LEU A 275 -0.92 23.95 -83.91
CA LEU A 275 -1.54 25.10 -83.24
C LEU A 275 -0.62 25.93 -82.34
N THR A 276 0.68 25.63 -82.27
CA THR A 276 1.66 26.46 -81.54
C THR A 276 2.67 27.10 -82.49
N ARG A 277 2.17 27.86 -83.47
CA ARG A 277 2.99 28.80 -84.24
C ARG A 277 2.17 30.03 -84.62
N ALA A 278 2.26 31.06 -83.78
CA ALA A 278 2.39 32.48 -84.14
C ALA A 278 1.91 33.35 -82.98
N GLY A 279 2.83 34.09 -82.37
CA GLY A 279 2.48 35.07 -81.35
C GLY A 279 3.61 35.46 -80.41
N ASN A 280 4.86 35.54 -80.90
CA ASN A 280 5.95 36.12 -80.12
C ASN A 280 6.05 37.61 -80.48
N GLY A 281 5.32 38.44 -79.72
CA GLY A 281 5.30 39.90 -79.82
C GLY A 281 5.97 40.53 -78.60
N TYR A 282 6.99 41.34 -78.89
CA TYR A 282 7.84 42.18 -78.05
C TYR A 282 7.14 43.10 -77.02
N GLY A 283 7.90 43.48 -75.97
CA GLY A 283 7.68 44.68 -75.13
C GLY A 283 8.20 44.49 -73.69
N THR A 284 9.48 44.68 -73.32
CA THR A 284 10.25 45.91 -73.02
C THR A 284 9.76 46.77 -71.83
N SER A 285 10.71 47.06 -70.90
CA SER A 285 10.75 48.14 -69.87
C SER A 285 9.96 47.90 -68.56
N ALA A 286 10.35 48.28 -67.33
CA ALA A 286 11.41 49.13 -66.77
C ALA A 286 11.58 48.74 -65.27
N ALA A 287 12.79 48.53 -64.73
CA ALA A 287 13.61 49.48 -63.95
C ALA A 287 12.91 50.33 -62.87
N ALA A 288 13.14 50.00 -61.58
CA ALA A 288 13.26 50.96 -60.47
C ALA A 288 13.95 50.29 -59.23
N PRO A 289 14.57 51.07 -58.32
CA PRO A 289 15.85 50.69 -57.72
C PRO A 289 15.80 50.30 -56.23
N ARG A 290 16.90 49.66 -55.81
CA ARG A 290 17.26 49.30 -54.42
C ARG A 290 17.77 50.51 -53.63
N PRO A 291 17.53 50.57 -52.31
CA PRO A 291 18.41 51.25 -51.37
C PRO A 291 19.30 50.24 -50.61
N GLN A 292 20.57 50.61 -50.50
CA GLN A 292 21.63 49.95 -49.75
C GLN A 292 21.50 50.26 -48.25
N LEU A 293 21.93 49.33 -47.38
CA LEU A 293 22.46 49.67 -46.06
C LEU A 293 23.72 48.85 -45.79
N PRO A 294 24.66 49.43 -45.01
CA PRO A 294 26.08 49.17 -45.09
C PRO A 294 26.53 48.02 -44.19
N GLY A 295 27.59 47.34 -44.61
CA GLY A 295 28.34 46.44 -43.77
C GLY A 295 29.14 47.20 -42.70
N ASP A 296 29.54 46.46 -41.68
CA ASP A 296 30.97 46.35 -41.45
C ASP A 296 31.28 44.99 -40.82
N THR A 297 32.16 44.28 -41.50
CA THR A 297 32.88 43.11 -41.02
C THR A 297 34.27 43.58 -40.63
N SER A 298 34.79 43.08 -39.51
CA SER A 298 36.21 42.84 -39.17
C SER A 298 36.48 43.33 -37.74
N ASP A 299 36.81 42.46 -36.80
CA ASP A 299 38.06 41.69 -36.63
C ASP A 299 39.01 42.40 -35.65
N ALA A 300 39.88 41.59 -35.05
CA ALA A 300 41.04 41.93 -34.24
C ALA A 300 40.84 42.14 -32.72
N ALA A 301 41.00 41.02 -32.01
CA ALA A 301 42.15 40.76 -31.15
C ALA A 301 42.59 41.84 -30.15
N SER A 302 42.58 41.52 -28.85
CA SER A 302 43.83 41.38 -28.07
C SER A 302 43.58 40.85 -26.65
N ARG A 303 44.25 39.74 -26.33
CA ARG A 303 45.08 39.47 -25.13
C ARG A 303 44.57 39.92 -23.74
N TYR A 304 44.42 38.91 -22.84
CA TYR A 304 45.04 38.71 -21.50
C TYR A 304 45.64 39.92 -20.73
N PRO A 305 45.92 39.82 -19.40
CA PRO A 305 45.65 38.78 -18.37
C PRO A 305 44.92 39.41 -17.15
N GLY A 306 44.53 38.79 -16.03
CA GLY A 306 44.96 37.62 -15.25
C GLY A 306 45.13 38.05 -13.78
N ARG A 307 44.77 37.14 -12.84
CA ARG A 307 45.05 37.12 -11.39
C ARG A 307 44.34 38.19 -10.53
N GLN A 308 43.88 37.90 -9.30
CA GLN A 308 44.16 36.81 -8.34
C GLN A 308 42.87 36.27 -7.75
#